data_AF-A0A0N4XQ72-F1
#
_entry.id   AF-A0A0N4XQ72-F1
#
_cell.length_a   1.000
_cell.length_b   1.000
_cell.length_c   1.000
_cell.angle_alpha   90.00
_cell.angle_beta   90.00
_cell.angle_gamma   90.00
#
_symmetry.space_group_name_H-M   'P 1'
#
loop_
_entity.id
_entity.type
_entity.pdbx_description
1 polymer ?
#
loop_
_entity_poly.entity_id
_entity_poly.type
_entity_poly.pdbx_seq_one_letter_code
_entity_poly.pdbx_strand_id
1 'polypeptide(L)'
;MLLPPPPPLPQLLVLPPEEDLIIKEPENVELTKSKDVAKMLAQRASAQLRLNSDPNDFEAIRMLKEADEKMALWAAAKNLPGKFTGSTGLNVLSSEELQPQDPRYNAWVKKVSCWISCSLRIAWLHFF
;
A
#
# COMPACT_ATOMS: atom_id res chain seq x y z
N MET A 1 -30.00 12.04 37.25
CA MET A 1 -29.11 12.91 36.46
C MET A 1 -28.89 12.24 35.11
N LEU A 2 -29.65 12.62 34.08
CA LEU A 2 -29.48 12.10 32.71
C LEU A 2 -28.33 12.88 32.05
N LEU A 3 -27.27 12.21 31.61
CA LEU A 3 -26.20 12.83 30.83
C LEU A 3 -26.73 13.25 29.46
N PRO A 4 -26.37 14.43 28.94
CA PRO A 4 -26.76 14.82 27.59
C PRO A 4 -26.12 13.88 26.56
N PRO A 5 -26.80 13.61 25.43
CA PRO A 5 -26.30 12.72 24.40
C PRO A 5 -24.99 13.24 23.82
N PRO A 6 -24.04 12.34 23.50
CA PRO A 6 -22.73 12.73 22.99
C PRO A 6 -22.87 13.49 21.66
N PRO A 7 -22.07 14.55 21.45
CA PRO A 7 -22.10 15.31 20.21
C PRO A 7 -21.77 14.41 19.01
N PRO A 8 -22.41 14.61 17.84
CA PRO A 8 -22.08 13.87 16.63
C PRO A 8 -20.61 14.09 16.28
N LEU A 9 -19.89 13.00 15.98
CA LEU A 9 -18.49 13.08 15.57
C LEU A 9 -18.37 13.95 14.31
N PRO A 10 -17.36 14.83 14.23
CA PRO A 10 -17.07 15.55 13.00
C PRO A 10 -16.78 14.54 11.88
N GLN A 11 -17.37 14.75 10.71
CA GLN A 11 -17.13 13.93 9.53
C GLN A 11 -15.70 14.22 9.03
N LEU A 12 -14.70 13.52 9.56
CA LEU A 12 -13.28 13.74 9.21
C LEU A 12 -12.89 13.23 7.81
N LEU A 13 -13.82 12.64 7.06
CA LEU A 13 -13.63 12.30 5.65
C LEU A 13 -14.59 13.15 4.80
N VAL A 14 -14.14 14.36 4.44
CA VAL A 14 -14.72 15.07 3.28
C VAL A 14 -14.20 14.32 2.06
N LEU A 15 -14.96 13.34 1.58
CA LEU A 15 -14.70 12.77 0.26
C LEU A 15 -15.00 13.90 -0.74
N PRO A 16 -14.03 14.34 -1.55
CA PRO A 16 -14.33 15.25 -2.65
C PRO A 16 -15.36 14.58 -3.57
N PRO A 17 -16.22 15.37 -4.24
CA PRO A 17 -17.14 14.83 -5.23
C PRO A 17 -16.36 14.03 -6.28
N GLU A 18 -16.95 12.94 -6.77
CA GLU A 18 -16.30 11.97 -7.68
C GLU A 18 -15.72 12.62 -8.95
N GLU A 19 -16.21 13.81 -9.29
CA GLU A 19 -15.83 14.67 -10.40
C GLU A 19 -14.37 15.16 -10.34
N ASP A 20 -13.86 15.43 -9.13
CA ASP A 20 -12.53 15.99 -8.85
C ASP A 20 -11.49 14.91 -8.52
N LEU A 21 -11.89 13.63 -8.50
CA LEU A 21 -10.96 12.52 -8.31
C LEU A 21 -10.05 12.42 -9.54
N ILE A 22 -8.75 12.67 -9.33
CA ILE A 22 -7.68 12.43 -10.34
C ILE A 22 -7.75 10.99 -10.86
N ILE A 23 -8.18 10.07 -9.99
CA ILE A 23 -8.44 8.67 -10.31
C ILE A 23 -9.94 8.55 -10.60
N LYS A 24 -10.31 8.70 -11.88
CA LYS A 24 -11.65 8.33 -12.33
C LYS A 24 -11.77 6.81 -12.26
N GLU A 25 -12.65 6.31 -11.41
CA GLU A 25 -13.01 4.90 -11.42
C GLU A 25 -13.57 4.61 -12.83
N PRO A 26 -12.99 3.66 -13.60
CA PRO A 26 -13.43 3.44 -14.96
C PRO A 26 -14.91 3.05 -14.94
N GLU A 27 -15.77 3.90 -15.51
CA GLU A 27 -17.24 3.76 -15.59
C GLU A 27 -17.66 2.45 -16.30
N ASN A 28 -16.70 1.79 -16.93
CA ASN A 28 -16.84 0.47 -17.53
C ASN A 28 -15.82 -0.52 -16.95
N VAL A 29 -15.81 -0.70 -15.63
CA VAL A 29 -15.54 -2.06 -15.13
C VAL A 29 -16.80 -2.83 -15.44
N GLU A 30 -16.79 -3.61 -16.52
CA GLU A 30 -17.75 -4.68 -16.79
C GLU A 30 -18.07 -5.41 -15.47
N LEU A 31 -19.14 -4.99 -14.79
CA LEU A 31 -19.74 -5.64 -13.61
C LEU A 31 -20.26 -7.05 -13.96
N THR A 32 -20.07 -7.48 -15.22
CA THR A 32 -20.49 -8.72 -15.81
C THR A 32 -19.55 -9.89 -15.51
N LYS A 33 -18.31 -9.68 -15.04
CA LYS A 33 -17.36 -10.79 -14.74
C LYS A 33 -17.02 -10.97 -13.26
N SER A 34 -17.41 -10.06 -12.38
CA SER A 34 -17.17 -10.21 -10.93
C SER A 34 -18.09 -11.24 -10.26
N LYS A 35 -19.26 -11.54 -10.87
CA LYS A 35 -20.27 -12.46 -10.30
C LYS A 35 -19.88 -13.95 -10.36
N ASP A 36 -18.95 -14.34 -11.23
CA ASP A 36 -18.62 -15.76 -11.41
C ASP A 36 -17.39 -16.24 -10.64
N VAL A 37 -16.68 -15.36 -9.95
CA VAL A 37 -15.46 -15.73 -9.18
C VAL A 37 -15.80 -16.61 -7.99
N ALA A 38 -16.87 -16.27 -7.26
CA ALA A 38 -17.33 -17.07 -6.13
C ALA A 38 -17.73 -18.49 -6.58
N LYS A 39 -18.36 -18.61 -7.75
CA LYS A 39 -18.72 -19.90 -8.33
C LYS A 39 -17.49 -20.69 -8.80
N MET A 40 -16.52 -20.03 -9.45
CA MET A 40 -15.25 -20.64 -9.85
C MET A 40 -14.46 -21.15 -8.64
N LEU A 41 -14.38 -20.34 -7.57
CA LEU A 41 -13.72 -20.74 -6.32
C LEU A 41 -14.45 -21.91 -5.64
N ALA A 42 -15.79 -21.90 -5.62
CA ALA A 42 -16.58 -23.00 -5.12
C ALA A 42 -16.35 -24.29 -5.95
N GLN A 43 -16.31 -24.18 -7.28
CA GLN A 43 -16.01 -25.29 -8.18
C GLN A 43 -14.62 -25.85 -7.88
N ARG A 44 -13.59 -24.99 -7.79
CA ARG A 44 -12.22 -25.39 -7.42
C ARG A 44 -12.17 -26.10 -6.07
N ALA A 45 -12.80 -25.53 -5.04
CA ALA A 45 -12.83 -26.14 -3.71
C ALA A 45 -13.51 -27.52 -3.72
N SER A 46 -14.62 -27.66 -4.45
CA SER A 46 -15.31 -28.95 -4.58
C SER A 46 -14.45 -29.99 -5.31
N ALA A 47 -13.72 -29.60 -6.35
CA ALA A 47 -12.81 -30.48 -7.07
C ALA A 47 -11.62 -30.90 -6.18
N GLN A 48 -11.04 -29.98 -5.41
CA GLN A 48 -9.98 -30.29 -4.44
C GLN A 48 -10.43 -31.28 -3.38
N LEU A 49 -11.66 -31.12 -2.85
CA LEU A 49 -12.23 -32.07 -1.88
C LEU A 49 -12.38 -33.47 -2.47
N ARG A 50 -12.81 -33.60 -3.72
CA ARG A 50 -12.90 -34.90 -4.41
C ARG A 50 -11.54 -35.53 -4.65
N LEU A 51 -10.52 -34.75 -4.98
CA LEU A 51 -9.16 -35.27 -5.15
C LEU A 51 -8.53 -35.70 -3.82
N ASN A 52 -8.89 -35.05 -2.72
CA ASN A 52 -8.45 -35.45 -1.39
C ASN A 52 -9.05 -36.79 -0.95
N SER A 53 -10.29 -37.10 -1.36
CA SER A 53 -10.89 -38.42 -1.11
C SER A 53 -10.38 -39.48 -2.07
N ASP A 54 -10.32 -39.15 -3.37
CA ASP A 54 -9.95 -40.06 -4.44
C ASP A 54 -8.91 -39.40 -5.37
N PRO A 55 -7.61 -39.71 -5.22
CA PRO A 55 -6.54 -39.06 -5.98
C PRO A 55 -6.54 -39.42 -7.47
N ASN A 56 -7.31 -40.44 -7.88
CA ASN A 56 -7.39 -40.93 -9.27
C ASN A 56 -8.70 -40.54 -9.98
N ASP A 57 -9.51 -39.64 -9.41
CA ASP A 57 -10.72 -39.14 -10.08
C ASP A 57 -10.36 -38.19 -11.24
N PHE A 58 -10.34 -38.73 -12.46
CA PHE A 58 -10.04 -37.98 -13.68
C PHE A 58 -10.99 -36.80 -13.92
N GLU A 59 -12.27 -36.91 -13.54
CA GLU A 59 -13.23 -35.83 -13.71
C GLU A 59 -12.96 -34.68 -12.74
N ALA A 60 -12.59 -34.99 -11.49
CA ALA A 60 -12.17 -33.97 -10.53
C ALA A 60 -10.89 -33.24 -10.97
N ILE A 61 -9.91 -33.95 -11.53
CA ILE A 61 -8.68 -33.34 -12.09
C ILE A 61 -9.03 -32.39 -13.23
N ARG A 62 -9.90 -32.81 -14.16
CA ARG A 62 -10.34 -31.97 -15.28
C ARG A 62 -11.05 -30.72 -14.80
N MET A 63 -12.02 -30.87 -13.88
CA MET A 63 -12.76 -29.75 -13.30
C MET A 63 -11.85 -28.76 -12.54
N LEU A 64 -10.83 -29.26 -11.85
CA LEU A 64 -9.83 -28.43 -11.18
C LEU A 64 -9.06 -27.56 -12.19
N LYS A 65 -8.53 -28.18 -13.25
CA LYS A 65 -7.76 -27.49 -14.30
C LYS A 65 -8.59 -26.40 -14.98
N GLU A 66 -9.83 -26.71 -15.34
CA GLU A 66 -10.74 -25.73 -15.96
C GLU A 66 -11.05 -24.55 -15.02
N ALA A 67 -11.19 -24.79 -13.72
CA ALA A 67 -11.40 -23.73 -12.73
C ALA A 67 -10.15 -22.86 -12.56
N ASP A 68 -8.96 -23.47 -12.53
CA ASP A 68 -7.68 -22.77 -12.42
C ASP A 68 -7.40 -21.90 -13.67
N GLU A 69 -7.68 -22.41 -14.89
CA GLU A 69 -7.56 -21.65 -16.13
C GLU A 69 -8.48 -20.42 -16.15
N LYS A 70 -9.75 -20.60 -15.77
CA LYS A 70 -10.70 -19.49 -15.65
C LYS A 70 -10.25 -18.46 -14.62
N MET A 71 -9.64 -18.90 -13.52
CA MET A 71 -9.10 -18.01 -12.49
C MET A 71 -7.89 -17.21 -12.99
N ALA A 72 -6.99 -17.84 -13.74
CA ALA A 72 -5.84 -17.17 -14.35
C ALA A 72 -6.30 -16.10 -15.36
N LEU A 73 -7.26 -16.42 -16.22
CA LEU A 73 -7.84 -15.47 -17.18
C LEU A 73 -8.52 -14.29 -16.48
N TRP A 74 -9.25 -14.55 -15.39
CA TRP A 74 -9.86 -13.51 -14.58
C TRP A 74 -8.82 -12.60 -13.91
N ALA A 75 -7.75 -13.18 -13.37
CA ALA A 75 -6.67 -12.42 -12.75
C ALA A 75 -5.96 -11.54 -13.79
N ALA A 76 -5.68 -12.07 -14.98
CA ALA A 76 -5.09 -11.32 -16.09
C ALA A 76 -5.99 -10.17 -16.57
N ALA A 77 -7.30 -10.40 -16.65
CA ALA A 77 -8.28 -9.38 -17.04
C ALA A 77 -8.44 -8.25 -16.00
N LYS A 78 -8.05 -8.50 -14.74
CA LYS A 78 -8.11 -7.51 -13.65
C LYS A 78 -6.84 -6.69 -13.45
N ASN A 79 -5.84 -6.84 -14.33
CA ASN A 79 -4.69 -5.94 -14.33
C ASN A 79 -5.12 -4.55 -14.84
N LEU A 80 -5.54 -3.71 -13.90
CA LEU A 80 -5.72 -2.28 -14.12
C LEU A 80 -4.37 -1.68 -14.57
N PRO A 81 -4.31 -1.01 -15.73
CA PRO A 81 -3.11 -0.30 -16.13
C PRO A 81 -2.85 0.81 -15.09
N GLY A 82 -1.74 0.69 -14.35
CA GLY A 82 -1.38 1.60 -13.25
C GLY A 82 -1.27 0.96 -11.87
N LYS A 83 -1.69 -0.31 -11.69
CA LYS A 83 -1.36 -1.05 -10.46
C LYS A 83 0.11 -1.47 -10.50
N PHE A 84 0.93 -0.86 -9.65
CA PHE A 84 2.34 -1.19 -9.53
C PHE A 84 2.49 -2.67 -9.09
N THR A 85 2.89 -3.54 -10.02
CA THR A 85 3.11 -4.98 -9.81
C THR A 85 4.56 -5.33 -9.49
N GLY A 86 5.45 -4.34 -9.44
CA GLY A 86 6.84 -4.53 -9.05
C GLY A 86 7.00 -4.70 -7.54
N SER A 87 8.08 -5.35 -7.11
CA SER A 87 8.63 -5.04 -5.79
C SER A 87 9.10 -3.60 -5.86
N THR A 88 8.65 -2.76 -4.93
CA THR A 88 9.37 -1.53 -4.65
C THR A 88 10.77 -2.01 -4.32
N GLY A 89 11.81 -1.64 -5.10
CA GLY A 89 13.21 -2.01 -4.86
C GLY A 89 13.77 -1.40 -3.57
N LEU A 90 12.91 -1.22 -2.58
CA LEU A 90 13.12 -0.66 -1.28
C LEU A 90 13.76 -1.75 -0.43
N ASN A 91 15.08 -1.72 -0.33
CA ASN A 91 15.73 -2.36 0.80
C ASN A 91 15.33 -1.56 2.05
N VAL A 92 14.48 -2.14 2.90
CA VAL A 92 14.09 -1.52 4.17
C VAL A 92 15.31 -1.60 5.09
N LEU A 93 16.17 -0.59 5.00
CA LEU A 93 17.33 -0.43 5.85
C LEU A 93 16.89 -0.18 7.30
N SER A 94 17.61 -0.77 8.24
CA SER A 94 17.38 -0.57 9.66
C SER A 94 17.72 0.87 10.09
N SER A 95 17.19 1.31 11.23
CA SER A 95 17.46 2.66 11.75
C SER A 95 18.95 2.95 11.96
N GLU A 96 19.78 1.92 12.13
CA GLU A 96 21.23 2.04 12.28
C GLU A 96 21.92 2.30 10.94
N GLU A 97 21.47 1.63 9.86
CA GLU A 97 22.02 1.81 8.50
C GLU A 97 21.58 3.14 7.85
N LEU A 98 20.45 3.70 8.30
CA LEU A 98 19.99 5.02 7.89
C LEU A 98 20.73 6.16 8.61
N GLN A 99 21.37 5.88 9.75
CA GLN A 99 22.14 6.87 10.49
C GLN A 99 23.58 6.93 9.96
N PRO A 100 24.12 8.11 9.66
CA PRO A 100 25.55 8.25 9.40
C PRO A 100 26.34 7.84 10.65
N GLN A 101 27.42 7.08 10.47
CA GLN A 101 28.34 6.68 11.56
C GLN A 101 28.87 7.83 12.43
N ASP A 102 28.75 9.08 11.98
CA ASP A 102 29.08 10.27 12.75
C ASP A 102 27.82 11.11 13.04
N PRO A 103 27.47 11.37 14.31
CA PRO A 103 26.23 12.04 14.70
C PRO A 103 26.11 13.50 14.24
N ARG A 104 27.19 14.08 13.69
CA ARG A 104 27.23 15.42 13.09
C ARG A 104 26.67 15.51 11.68
N TYR A 105 26.58 14.38 10.97
CA TYR A 105 26.09 14.34 9.58
C TYR A 105 24.63 13.92 9.47
N ASN A 106 23.95 13.71 10.61
CA ASN A 106 22.51 13.48 10.66
C ASN A 106 21.76 14.60 9.94
N ALA A 107 20.80 14.26 9.09
CA ALA A 107 20.04 15.22 8.27
C ALA A 107 19.29 16.28 9.10
N TRP A 108 18.97 15.98 10.36
CA TRP A 108 18.32 16.90 11.30
C TRP A 108 19.30 17.75 12.12
N VAL A 109 20.61 17.50 12.06
CA VAL A 109 21.62 18.27 12.80
C VAL A 109 21.98 19.51 11.98
N LYS A 110 21.43 20.65 12.39
CA LYS A 110 21.78 21.96 11.81
C LYS A 110 23.24 22.29 12.11
N LYS A 111 24.01 22.60 11.07
CA LYS A 111 25.37 23.17 11.19
C LYS A 111 25.28 24.51 11.94
N VAL A 112 25.62 24.52 13.24
CA VAL A 112 25.89 25.75 13.98
C VAL A 112 27.28 26.27 13.59
N SER A 113 27.36 26.86 12.39
CA SER A 113 28.52 27.64 11.99
C SER A 113 28.20 29.13 12.07
N CYS A 114 29.12 29.83 12.76
CA CYS A 114 29.53 31.20 12.46
C CYS A 114 28.76 32.36 13.10
N TRP A 115 28.75 32.52 14.44
CA TRP A 115 28.52 33.85 15.05
C TRP A 115 29.35 34.16 16.30
N ILE A 116 30.03 33.19 16.93
CA ILE A 116 30.71 33.46 18.21
C ILE A 116 32.13 34.03 18.03
N SER A 117 32.81 33.76 16.90
CA SER A 117 34.17 34.28 16.67
C SER A 117 34.22 35.72 16.10
N CYS A 118 33.11 36.30 15.65
CA CYS A 118 33.11 37.67 15.10
C CYS A 118 33.01 38.77 16.18
N SER A 119 32.46 38.48 17.37
CA SER A 119 32.38 39.50 18.43
C SER A 119 33.71 39.75 19.14
N LEU A 120 34.64 38.79 19.16
CA LEU A 120 35.90 38.96 19.88
C LEU A 120 36.96 39.77 19.11
N ARG A 121 36.74 40.06 17.82
CA ARG A 121 37.66 40.91 17.03
C ARG A 121 37.30 42.40 17.06
N ILE A 122 36.06 42.75 17.39
CA ILE A 122 35.61 44.15 17.46
C ILE A 122 36.00 44.78 18.82
N ALA A 123 36.06 43.98 19.89
CA ALA A 123 36.49 44.46 21.20
C ALA A 123 38.01 44.72 21.33
N TRP A 124 38.83 44.20 20.41
CA TRP A 124 40.30 44.38 20.43
C TRP A 124 40.80 45.58 19.61
N LEU A 125 39.95 46.19 18.78
CA LEU A 125 40.31 47.32 17.93
C LEU A 125 39.88 48.69 18.49
N HIS A 126 39.25 48.71 19.67
CA HIS A 126 38.84 49.94 20.35
C HIS A 126 39.69 50.26 21.59
N PHE A 127 40.75 49.49 21.84
CA PHE A 127 41.68 49.67 22.96
C PHE A 127 43.16 49.69 22.53
N PHE A 128 43.43 49.99 21.25
CA PHE A 128 44.75 50.42 20.79
C PHE A 128 44.61 51.42 19.64
#